data_AF-G5HKZ4-F1
#
_entry.id   AF-G5HKZ4-F1
#
_cell.length_a   1.000
_cell.length_b   1.000
_cell.length_c   1.000
_cell.angle_alpha   90.00
_cell.angle_beta   90.00
_cell.angle_gamma   90.00
#
_symmetry.space_group_name_H-M   'P 1'
#
loop_
_entity.id
_entity.type
_entity.pdbx_description
1 polymer ?
#
loop_
_entity_poly.entity_id
_entity_poly.type
_entity_poly.pdbx_seq_one_letter_code
_entity_poly.pdbx_strand_id
1 'polypeptide(L)'
;MRDTYGTEPVRDEMFSILETYIPWKGRTEQVQIWDGDGRIVAEDLRAGYSLPNRPTSAFDGIAVRFSDFTSGIPDTSAWKGGTDYVFSNTGVAIPDTFDTVIAIEDVVMEAGGALHFYPVRKHGGST
;
A
#
# COMPACT_ATOMS: atom_id res chain seq x y z
N MET A 1 42.58 -46.29 38.41
CA MET A 1 41.21 -45.76 38.24
C MET A 1 41.35 -44.54 37.36
N ARG A 2 41.19 -44.71 36.04
CA ARG A 2 41.36 -43.62 35.05
C ARG A 2 39.99 -42.99 34.82
N ASP A 3 39.99 -41.68 34.76
CA ASP A 3 38.88 -40.77 34.50
C ASP A 3 37.97 -41.27 33.37
N THR A 4 36.69 -41.50 33.68
CA THR A 4 35.66 -42.03 32.75
C THR A 4 34.67 -40.96 32.30
N TYR A 5 35.01 -39.68 32.38
CA TYR A 5 34.21 -38.62 31.77
C TYR A 5 34.92 -38.10 30.51
N GLY A 6 34.65 -38.79 29.40
CA GLY A 6 35.07 -38.35 28.08
C GLY A 6 34.66 -36.91 27.82
N THR A 7 35.63 -36.13 27.34
CA THR A 7 35.57 -34.77 26.77
C THR A 7 34.21 -34.07 26.81
N GLU A 8 34.12 -32.96 27.54
CA GLU A 8 32.99 -32.02 27.43
C GLU A 8 32.75 -31.67 25.96
N PRO A 9 31.49 -31.68 25.49
CA PRO A 9 31.20 -31.42 24.09
C PRO A 9 31.65 -30.00 23.72
N VAL A 10 32.33 -29.88 22.59
CA VAL A 10 32.67 -28.56 22.04
C VAL A 10 31.40 -27.84 21.58
N ARG A 11 31.49 -26.53 21.35
CA ARG A 11 30.34 -25.66 21.02
C ARG A 11 29.36 -26.28 20.01
N ASP A 12 29.87 -26.82 18.90
CA ASP A 12 29.03 -27.35 17.81
C ASP A 12 28.40 -28.70 18.17
N GLU A 13 29.10 -29.53 18.95
CA GLU A 13 28.56 -30.77 19.51
C GLU A 13 27.44 -30.47 20.51
N MET A 14 27.61 -29.43 21.34
CA MET A 14 26.56 -28.98 22.25
C MET A 14 25.33 -28.46 21.49
N PHE A 15 25.52 -27.67 20.42
CA PHE A 15 24.39 -27.24 19.59
C PHE A 15 23.67 -28.44 18.96
N SER A 16 24.40 -29.43 18.45
CA SER A 16 23.83 -30.65 17.87
C SER A 16 23.00 -31.43 18.91
N ILE A 17 23.49 -31.53 20.15
CA ILE A 17 22.76 -32.14 21.27
C ILE A 17 21.49 -31.34 21.57
N LEU A 18 21.57 -30.01 21.69
CA LEU A 18 20.41 -29.16 21.99
C LEU A 18 19.34 -29.27 20.90
N GLU A 19 19.71 -29.22 19.62
CA GLU A 19 18.78 -29.40 18.51
C GLU A 19 18.11 -30.78 18.53
N THR A 20 18.86 -31.83 18.88
CA THR A 20 18.34 -33.20 18.95
C THR A 20 17.32 -33.38 20.07
N TYR A 21 17.58 -32.80 21.25
CA TYR A 21 16.80 -33.08 22.46
C TYR A 21 15.80 -31.98 22.84
N ILE A 22 15.89 -30.79 22.24
CA ILE A 22 14.96 -29.67 22.47
C ILE A 22 14.20 -29.38 21.17
N PRO A 23 13.38 -30.31 20.66
CA PRO A 23 12.61 -30.07 19.45
C PRO A 23 11.51 -29.06 19.75
N TRP A 24 11.19 -28.24 18.75
CA TRP A 24 10.00 -27.40 18.77
C TRP A 24 8.76 -28.27 19.04
N LYS A 25 7.97 -27.87 20.04
CA LYS A 25 6.82 -28.66 20.51
C LYS A 25 5.51 -28.30 19.81
N GLY A 26 5.49 -27.35 18.88
CA GLY A 26 4.29 -27.01 18.11
C GLY A 26 3.15 -26.40 18.94
N ARG A 27 3.42 -25.92 20.16
CA ARG A 27 2.38 -25.34 21.01
C ARG A 27 2.11 -23.91 20.55
N THR A 28 0.84 -23.63 20.31
CA THR A 28 0.36 -22.34 19.86
C THR A 28 -0.80 -21.89 20.73
N GLU A 29 -1.02 -20.59 20.80
CA GLU A 29 -2.16 -19.99 21.48
C GLU A 29 -2.67 -18.82 20.64
N GLN A 30 -3.96 -18.52 20.76
CA GLN A 30 -4.50 -17.28 20.24
C GLN A 30 -4.47 -16.24 21.35
N VAL A 31 -3.92 -15.08 21.02
CA VAL A 31 -3.82 -13.95 21.93
C VAL A 31 -4.55 -12.76 21.34
N GLN A 32 -4.91 -11.80 22.18
CA GLN A 32 -5.41 -10.53 21.69
C GLN A 32 -4.25 -9.73 21.06
N ILE A 33 -4.56 -8.86 20.09
CA ILE A 33 -3.53 -8.17 19.31
C ILE A 33 -2.60 -7.30 20.17
N TRP A 34 -3.13 -6.70 21.25
CA TRP A 34 -2.35 -5.88 22.17
C TRP A 34 -1.42 -6.70 23.08
N ASP A 35 -1.67 -8.01 23.23
CA ASP A 35 -0.81 -8.94 23.99
C ASP A 35 0.22 -9.65 23.08
N GLY A 36 0.27 -9.27 21.80
CA GLY A 36 1.14 -9.88 20.78
C GLY A 36 2.57 -9.36 20.77
N ASP A 37 2.85 -8.21 21.38
CA ASP A 37 4.20 -7.63 21.41
C ASP A 37 5.20 -8.58 22.09
N GLY A 38 6.37 -8.77 21.47
CA GLY A 38 7.39 -9.72 21.91
C GLY A 38 7.08 -11.21 21.71
N ARG A 39 5.91 -11.58 21.15
CA ARG A 39 5.58 -12.97 20.80
C ARG A 39 6.07 -13.34 19.40
N ILE A 40 6.09 -14.65 19.11
CA ILE A 40 6.46 -15.19 17.80
C ILE A 40 5.19 -15.73 17.13
N VAL A 41 4.97 -15.36 15.87
CA VAL A 41 3.86 -15.88 15.07
C VAL A 41 4.02 -17.39 14.87
N ALA A 42 2.93 -18.13 15.07
CA ALA A 42 2.93 -19.58 14.94
C ALA A 42 2.91 -20.05 13.46
N GLU A 43 2.41 -19.21 12.57
CA GLU A 43 2.24 -19.46 11.14
C GLU A 43 2.29 -18.15 10.34
N ASP A 44 2.39 -18.26 9.01
CA ASP A 44 2.38 -17.11 8.11
C ASP A 44 1.06 -16.32 8.23
N LEU A 45 1.17 -15.00 8.44
CA LEU A 45 0.02 -14.11 8.40
C LEU A 45 -0.21 -13.60 6.97
N ARG A 46 -1.42 -13.81 6.46
CA ARG A 46 -1.85 -13.34 5.14
C ARG A 46 -2.98 -12.33 5.28
N ALA A 47 -2.91 -11.25 4.50
CA ALA A 47 -3.99 -10.27 4.47
C ALA A 47 -5.26 -10.90 3.89
N GLY A 48 -6.37 -10.84 4.63
CA GLY A 48 -7.68 -11.30 4.15
C GLY A 48 -8.34 -10.32 3.17
N TYR A 49 -7.80 -9.12 3.02
CA TYR A 49 -8.37 -8.03 2.22
C TYR A 49 -7.27 -7.24 1.52
N SER A 50 -7.56 -6.75 0.32
CA SER A 50 -6.77 -5.71 -0.32
C SER A 50 -7.14 -4.35 0.27
N LEU A 51 -6.14 -3.59 0.70
CA LEU A 51 -6.31 -2.23 1.20
C LEU A 51 -5.38 -1.29 0.42
N PRO A 52 -5.88 -0.13 -0.08
CA PRO A 52 -7.28 0.25 -0.10
C PRO A 52 -8.13 -0.74 -0.94
N ASN A 53 -9.39 -0.93 -0.55
CA ASN A 53 -10.28 -1.90 -1.20
C ASN A 53 -10.96 -1.36 -2.47
N ARG A 54 -10.70 -0.11 -2.82
CA ARG A 54 -11.13 0.58 -4.03
C ARG A 54 -10.02 1.53 -4.48
N PRO A 55 -10.01 1.96 -5.76
CA PRO A 55 -9.16 3.05 -6.18
C PRO A 55 -9.41 4.29 -5.32
N THR A 56 -8.33 4.89 -4.84
CA THR A 56 -8.37 6.12 -4.02
C THR A 56 -7.46 7.17 -4.64
N SER A 57 -7.80 8.44 -4.44
CA SER A 57 -6.97 9.57 -4.87
C SER A 57 -5.59 9.53 -4.23
N ALA A 58 -4.53 9.69 -5.04
CA ALA A 58 -3.16 9.81 -4.55
C ALA A 58 -2.80 11.24 -4.09
N PHE A 59 -3.56 12.23 -4.55
CA PHE A 59 -3.39 13.66 -4.24
C PHE A 59 -4.75 14.35 -4.27
N ASP A 60 -4.79 15.61 -3.83
CA ASP A 60 -5.95 16.47 -3.97
C ASP A 60 -6.10 16.90 -5.43
N GLY A 61 -7.31 16.80 -5.97
CA GLY A 61 -7.52 16.97 -7.40
C GLY A 61 -8.96 16.81 -7.84
N ILE A 62 -9.13 16.52 -9.12
CA ILE A 62 -10.40 16.12 -9.70
C ILE A 62 -10.28 14.73 -10.34
N ALA A 63 -11.25 13.87 -10.07
CA ALA A 63 -11.40 12.61 -10.79
C ALA A 63 -12.16 12.84 -12.09
N VAL A 64 -11.64 12.25 -13.17
CA VAL A 64 -12.12 12.35 -14.56
C VAL A 64 -12.10 10.97 -15.21
N ARG A 65 -12.68 10.87 -16.41
CA ARG A 65 -12.55 9.69 -17.27
C ARG A 65 -11.37 9.89 -18.22
N PHE A 66 -10.42 8.96 -18.21
CA PHE A 66 -9.27 9.01 -19.14
C PHE A 66 -9.72 9.03 -20.60
N SER A 67 -10.83 8.37 -20.93
CA SER A 67 -11.40 8.32 -22.28
C SER A 67 -11.60 9.70 -22.90
N ASP A 68 -11.95 10.70 -22.08
CA ASP A 68 -12.24 12.06 -22.53
C ASP A 68 -10.96 12.79 -22.98
N PHE A 69 -9.77 12.25 -22.66
CA PHE A 69 -8.46 12.81 -23.00
C PHE A 69 -7.74 12.07 -24.14
N THR A 70 -8.37 11.04 -24.73
CA THR A 70 -7.74 10.20 -25.78
C THR A 70 -7.37 10.97 -27.05
N SER A 71 -8.02 12.11 -27.31
CA SER A 71 -7.72 13.02 -28.42
C SER A 71 -6.91 14.26 -27.99
N GLY A 72 -6.33 14.23 -26.79
CA GLY A 72 -5.66 15.38 -26.16
C GLY A 72 -6.53 16.04 -25.09
N ILE A 73 -6.15 17.25 -24.67
CA ILE A 73 -6.91 18.02 -23.67
C ILE A 73 -8.29 18.40 -24.26
N PRO A 74 -9.42 17.95 -23.67
CA PRO A 74 -10.74 18.24 -24.20
C PRO A 74 -11.16 19.69 -23.95
N ASP A 75 -12.16 20.17 -24.70
CA ASP A 75 -12.90 21.37 -24.34
C ASP A 75 -13.84 21.05 -23.17
N THR A 76 -13.57 21.68 -22.03
CA THR A 76 -14.27 21.49 -20.75
C THR A 76 -15.31 22.58 -20.49
N SER A 77 -15.54 23.50 -21.42
CA SER A 77 -16.44 24.64 -21.22
C SER A 77 -17.87 24.25 -20.83
N ALA A 78 -18.29 23.03 -21.20
CA ALA A 78 -19.59 22.46 -20.85
C ALA A 78 -19.58 21.44 -19.68
N TRP A 79 -18.41 21.17 -19.08
CA TRP A 79 -18.28 20.18 -18.02
C TRP A 79 -19.00 20.59 -16.74
N LYS A 80 -19.61 19.61 -16.08
CA LYS A 80 -20.36 19.79 -14.82
C LYS A 80 -19.77 18.93 -13.72
N GLY A 81 -19.49 19.55 -12.58
CA GLY A 81 -19.13 18.83 -11.36
C GLY A 81 -20.23 17.84 -10.96
N GLY A 82 -19.84 16.62 -10.58
CA GLY A 82 -20.74 15.51 -10.31
C GLY A 82 -21.17 14.71 -11.54
N THR A 83 -20.82 15.14 -12.76
CA THR A 83 -21.13 14.43 -14.01
C THR A 83 -19.88 14.18 -14.84
N ASP A 84 -19.13 15.24 -15.16
CA ASP A 84 -17.94 15.16 -16.01
C ASP A 84 -16.64 15.04 -15.21
N TYR A 85 -16.66 15.57 -13.98
CA TYR A 85 -15.58 15.42 -13.02
C TYR A 85 -16.15 15.47 -11.60
N VAL A 86 -15.39 14.99 -10.61
CA VAL A 86 -15.68 15.20 -9.18
C VAL A 86 -14.41 15.63 -8.46
N PHE A 87 -14.53 16.45 -7.41
CA PHE A 87 -13.38 16.68 -6.53
C PHE A 87 -13.01 15.40 -5.80
N SER A 88 -11.71 15.18 -5.67
CA SER A 88 -11.14 13.98 -5.07
C SER A 88 -9.95 14.40 -4.19
N ASN A 89 -10.13 14.33 -2.87
CA ASN A 89 -9.05 14.59 -1.93
C ASN A 89 -8.23 13.32 -1.73
N THR A 90 -7.00 13.48 -1.25
CA THR A 90 -6.07 12.39 -0.94
C THR A 90 -6.73 11.32 -0.06
N GLY A 91 -6.68 10.07 -0.51
CA GLY A 91 -7.26 8.92 0.18
C GLY A 91 -8.77 8.73 -0.01
N VAL A 92 -9.48 9.66 -0.65
CA VAL A 92 -10.91 9.51 -0.97
C VAL A 92 -11.09 8.46 -2.07
N ALA A 93 -12.09 7.58 -1.90
CA ALA A 93 -12.45 6.59 -2.90
C ALA A 93 -12.98 7.27 -4.17
N ILE A 94 -12.46 6.85 -5.32
CA ILE A 94 -12.89 7.37 -6.62
C ILE A 94 -14.17 6.64 -7.04
N PRO A 95 -15.25 7.35 -7.43
CA PRO A 95 -16.45 6.70 -7.96
C PRO A 95 -16.13 5.90 -9.22
N ASP A 96 -16.76 4.74 -9.40
CA ASP A 96 -16.49 3.80 -10.50
C ASP A 96 -16.68 4.40 -11.92
N THR A 97 -17.36 5.54 -12.02
CA THR A 97 -17.53 6.30 -13.27
C THR A 97 -16.27 7.05 -13.70
N PHE A 98 -15.26 7.16 -12.84
CA PHE A 98 -14.00 7.85 -13.09
C PHE A 98 -12.82 6.89 -12.84
N ASP A 99 -11.72 7.09 -13.55
CA ASP A 99 -10.57 6.18 -13.52
C ASP A 99 -9.23 6.89 -13.35
N THR A 100 -9.24 8.23 -13.41
CA THR A 100 -8.04 9.06 -13.45
C THR A 100 -8.22 10.27 -12.55
N VAL A 101 -7.17 10.69 -11.85
CA VAL A 101 -7.16 11.94 -11.07
C VAL A 101 -6.14 12.90 -11.67
N ILE A 102 -6.55 14.14 -11.88
CA ILE A 102 -5.67 15.27 -12.23
C ILE A 102 -5.45 16.10 -10.97
N ALA A 103 -4.18 16.38 -10.65
CA ALA A 103 -3.79 17.11 -9.45
C ALA A 103 -4.38 18.53 -9.49
N ILE A 104 -4.82 19.03 -8.33
CA ILE A 104 -5.52 20.33 -8.27
C ILE A 104 -4.63 21.48 -8.74
N GLU A 105 -3.31 21.35 -8.57
CA GLU A 105 -2.31 22.32 -9.01
C GLU A 105 -2.24 22.46 -10.54
N ASP A 106 -2.71 21.44 -11.28
CA ASP A 106 -2.78 21.41 -12.74
C ASP A 106 -4.17 21.80 -13.28
N VAL A 107 -5.11 22.17 -12.39
CA VAL A 107 -6.48 22.57 -12.73
C VAL A 107 -6.71 24.04 -12.38
N VAL A 108 -7.08 24.84 -13.39
CA VAL A 108 -7.58 26.20 -13.21
C VAL A 108 -9.10 26.18 -13.27
N MET A 109 -9.74 26.73 -12.24
CA MET A 109 -11.18 26.96 -12.26
C MET A 109 -11.46 28.42 -12.56
N GLU A 110 -12.13 28.67 -13.68
CA GLU A 110 -12.55 30.01 -14.08
C GLU A 110 -13.78 30.46 -13.26
N ALA A 111 -13.99 31.77 -13.18
CA ALA A 111 -15.15 32.34 -12.48
C ALA A 111 -16.51 31.86 -13.04
N GLY A 112 -16.53 31.38 -14.29
CA GLY A 112 -17.71 30.77 -14.94
C GLY A 112 -17.88 29.27 -14.71
N GLY A 113 -17.00 28.62 -13.93
CA GLY A 113 -17.04 27.19 -13.64
C GLY A 113 -16.35 26.29 -14.67
N ALA A 114 -15.82 26.85 -15.77
CA ALA A 114 -15.02 26.12 -16.74
C ALA A 114 -13.66 25.70 -16.15
N LEU A 115 -13.14 24.55 -16.58
CA LEU A 115 -11.87 23.99 -16.10
C LEU A 115 -10.78 24.07 -17.16
N HIS A 116 -9.67 24.75 -16.92
CA HIS A 116 -8.51 24.68 -17.81
C HIS A 116 -7.41 23.81 -17.20
N PHE A 117 -6.83 22.93 -18.00
CA PHE A 117 -5.72 22.09 -17.59
C PHE A 117 -4.39 22.69 -18.04
N TYR A 118 -3.43 22.80 -17.13
CA TYR A 118 -2.09 23.21 -17.51
C TYR A 118 -1.41 22.11 -18.35
N PRO A 119 -0.66 22.46 -19.40
CA PRO A 119 0.16 21.49 -20.10
C PRO A 119 1.20 20.91 -19.12
N VAL A 120 1.41 19.60 -19.21
CA VAL A 120 2.31 18.82 -18.35
C VAL A 120 3.60 19.59 -18.08
N ARG A 121 3.87 19.91 -16.81
CA ARG A 121 5.20 20.36 -16.41
C ARG A 121 6.18 19.24 -16.73
N LYS A 122 7.11 19.46 -17.66
CA LYS A 122 8.26 18.56 -17.82
C LYS A 122 9.01 18.54 -16.49
N HIS A 123 8.78 17.53 -15.66
CA HIS A 123 9.69 17.25 -14.56
C HIS A 123 11.02 16.89 -15.22
N GLY A 124 12.04 17.73 -14.99
CA GLY A 124 13.41 17.48 -15.40
C GLY A 124 13.99 16.31 -14.59
N GLY A 125 13.48 15.10 -14.83
CA GLY A 125 14.09 13.87 -14.36
C GLY A 125 15.06 13.40 -15.43
N SER A 126 16.35 13.57 -15.18
CA SER A 126 17.39 12.84 -15.91
C SER A 126 17.14 11.36 -15.68
N THR A 127 16.72 10.65 -16.71
CA THR A 127 16.99 9.21 -16.84
C THR A 127 18.48 8.97 -16.99
#